data_AF-A0A1M5YU93-F1
#
_entry.id   AF-A0A1M5YU93-F1
#
_cell.length_a   1.000
_cell.length_b   1.000
_cell.length_c   1.000
_cell.angle_alpha   90.00
_cell.angle_beta   90.00
_cell.angle_gamma   90.00
#
_symmetry.space_group_name_H-M   'P 1'
#
loop_
_entity.id
_entity.type
_entity.pdbx_description
1 polymer ?
#
loop_
_entity_poly.entity_id
_entity_poly.type
_entity_poly.pdbx_seq_one_letter_code
_entity_poly.pdbx_strand_id
1 'polypeptide(L)'
;MARLTAYVKAKNIGADDRIFPISYVAAWSMVKKAGMLVNIELRPHDLRRHAATYASRSGTPIEIVSKVILRYADLITTQRYLGKVNDTEAISWIETLYG
;
A
#
# COMPACT_ATOMS: atom_id res chain seq x y z
N MET A 1 1.55 -13.19 14.59
CA MET A 1 2.36 -12.12 15.20
C MET A 1 3.05 -11.31 14.11
N ALA A 2 2.87 -9.98 14.10
CA ALA A 2 3.36 -9.09 13.03
C ALA A 2 4.90 -9.04 13.00
N ARG A 3 5.51 -9.25 11.82
CA ARG A 3 6.98 -9.25 11.61
C ARG A 3 7.68 -8.00 12.16
N LEU A 4 7.02 -6.84 12.08
CA LEU A 4 7.54 -5.57 12.59
C LEU A 4 7.70 -5.57 14.11
N THR A 5 6.72 -6.09 14.86
CA THR A 5 6.78 -6.16 16.33
C THR A 5 7.92 -7.06 16.78
N ALA A 6 8.13 -8.19 16.09
CA ALA A 6 9.26 -9.07 16.36
C ALA A 6 10.60 -8.37 16.10
N TYR A 7 10.71 -7.62 15.00
CA TYR A 7 11.90 -6.83 14.67
C TYR A 7 12.20 -5.75 15.73
N VAL A 8 11.19 -4.95 16.12
CA VAL A 8 11.33 -3.89 17.13
C VAL A 8 11.81 -4.47 18.46
N LYS A 9 11.22 -5.59 18.91
CA LYS A 9 11.64 -6.29 20.11
C LYS A 9 13.07 -6.84 20.00
N ALA A 10 13.39 -7.52 18.89
CA ALA A 10 14.71 -8.12 18.68
C ALA A 10 15.83 -7.08 18.57
N LYS A 11 15.52 -5.87 18.11
CA LYS A 11 16.46 -4.75 18.01
C LYS A 11 16.43 -3.80 19.21
N ASN A 12 15.60 -4.11 20.21
CA ASN A 12 15.43 -3.30 21.42
C ASN A 12 15.20 -1.80 21.12
N ILE A 13 14.36 -1.52 20.12
CA ILE A 13 14.06 -0.16 19.66
C ILE A 13 13.08 0.48 20.65
N GLY A 14 13.45 1.64 21.21
CA GLY A 14 12.64 2.40 22.15
C GLY A 14 11.46 3.11 21.49
N ALA A 15 10.57 3.69 22.30
CA ALA A 15 9.37 4.38 21.83
C ALA A 15 9.70 5.66 21.02
N ASP A 16 10.78 6.34 21.37
CA ASP A 16 11.22 7.59 20.73
C ASP A 16 12.23 7.35 19.58
N ASP A 17 12.67 6.10 19.40
CA ASP A 17 13.64 5.74 18.38
C ASP A 17 12.97 5.61 17.01
N ARG A 18 13.70 6.02 15.96
CA ARG A 18 13.30 5.70 14.59
C ARG A 18 13.45 4.20 14.36
N ILE A 19 12.34 3.51 14.07
CA ILE A 19 12.34 2.07 13.74
C ILE A 19 13.31 1.73 12.60
N PHE A 20 13.34 2.59 11.57
CA PHE A 20 14.29 2.50 10.46
C PHE A 20 15.01 3.84 10.28
N PRO A 21 16.24 4.00 10.79
CA PRO A 21 17.01 5.25 10.66
C PRO A 21 17.68 5.35 9.28
N ILE A 22 16.88 5.31 8.22
CA ILE A 22 17.37 5.36 6.83
C ILE A 22 16.85 6.59 6.09
N SER A 23 17.60 7.04 5.08
CA SER A 23 17.17 8.12 4.19
C SER A 23 16.14 7.62 3.17
N TYR A 24 15.45 8.55 2.52
CA TYR A 24 14.55 8.23 1.40
C TYR A 24 15.27 7.47 0.27
N VAL A 25 16.49 7.90 -0.08
CA VAL A 25 17.30 7.27 -1.14
C VAL A 25 17.66 5.83 -0.77
N ALA A 26 17.98 5.57 0.50
CA ALA A 26 18.25 4.22 0.98
C ALA A 26 17.00 3.33 0.88
N ALA A 27 15.83 3.82 1.32
CA ALA A 27 14.57 3.08 1.20
C ALA A 27 14.22 2.80 -0.28
N TRP A 28 14.39 3.78 -1.16
CA TRP A 28 14.18 3.62 -2.60
C TRP A 28 15.12 2.57 -3.21
N SER A 29 16.40 2.59 -2.85
CA SER A 29 17.38 1.61 -3.33
C SER A 29 17.04 0.19 -2.86
N MET A 30 16.58 0.03 -1.61
CA MET A 30 16.12 -1.26 -1.09
C MET A 30 14.94 -1.82 -1.90
N VAL A 31 13.94 -0.98 -2.23
CA VAL A 31 12.79 -1.40 -3.04
C VAL A 31 13.24 -1.81 -4.45
N LYS A 32 14.11 -1.02 -5.09
CA LYS A 32 14.67 -1.39 -6.40
C LYS A 32 15.42 -2.71 -6.37
N LYS A 33 16.27 -2.92 -5.37
CA LYS A 33 17.00 -4.19 -5.19
C LYS A 33 16.04 -5.37 -5.02
N ALA A 34 14.99 -5.22 -4.21
CA ALA A 34 13.97 -6.25 -4.06
C ALA A 34 13.25 -6.58 -5.38
N GLY A 35 12.94 -5.57 -6.20
CA GLY A 35 12.41 -5.77 -7.54
C GLY A 35 13.35 -6.56 -8.45
N MET A 36 14.64 -6.20 -8.47
CA MET A 36 15.64 -6.90 -9.28
C MET A 36 15.78 -8.38 -8.91
N LEU A 37 15.68 -8.73 -7.62
CA LEU A 37 15.72 -10.14 -7.16
C LEU A 37 14.60 -11.01 -7.76
N VAL A 38 13.50 -10.39 -8.17
CA VAL A 38 12.36 -11.06 -8.81
C VAL A 38 12.19 -10.65 -10.28
N ASN A 39 13.21 -10.01 -10.87
CA ASN A 39 13.23 -9.54 -12.25
C ASN A 39 12.09 -8.56 -12.61
N ILE A 40 11.75 -7.65 -11.70
CA ILE A 40 10.73 -6.61 -11.88
C ILE A 40 11.34 -5.23 -11.63
N GLU A 41 11.06 -4.26 -12.51
CA GLU A 41 11.33 -2.86 -12.22
C GLU A 41 10.33 -2.34 -11.18
N LEU A 42 10.72 -2.38 -9.90
CA LEU A 42 9.88 -1.99 -8.77
C LEU A 42 10.28 -0.63 -8.20
N ARG A 43 9.32 0.29 -8.06
CA ARG A 43 9.51 1.56 -7.35
C ARG A 43 8.58 1.64 -6.14
N PRO A 44 8.93 2.44 -5.10
CA PRO A 44 8.06 2.62 -3.93
C PRO A 44 6.63 3.06 -4.27
N HIS A 45 6.46 3.88 -5.32
CA HIS A 45 5.15 4.32 -5.77
C HIS A 45 4.29 3.17 -6.32
N ASP A 46 4.89 2.16 -6.94
CA ASP A 46 4.16 1.01 -7.49
C ASP A 46 3.58 0.16 -6.35
N LEU A 47 4.32 -0.02 -5.25
CA LEU A 47 3.82 -0.67 -4.03
C LEU A 47 2.67 0.11 -3.38
N ARG A 48 2.79 1.44 -3.32
CA ARG A 48 1.72 2.31 -2.82
C ARG A 48 0.46 2.21 -3.68
N ARG A 49 0.61 2.19 -5.00
CA ARG A 49 -0.50 2.02 -5.95
C ARG A 49 -1.18 0.68 -5.77
N HIS A 50 -0.39 -0.40 -5.67
CA HIS A 50 -0.90 -1.74 -5.48
C HIS A 50 -1.70 -1.85 -4.17
N ALA A 51 -1.17 -1.33 -3.05
CA ALA A 51 -1.85 -1.36 -1.76
C ALA A 51 -3.20 -0.63 -1.79
N ALA A 52 -3.24 0.58 -2.37
CA ALA A 52 -4.48 1.35 -2.47
C ALA A 52 -5.51 0.68 -3.39
N THR A 53 -5.05 0.16 -4.53
CA THR A 53 -5.92 -0.55 -5.50
C THR A 53 -6.47 -1.83 -4.89
N TYR A 54 -5.63 -2.62 -4.23
CA TYR A 54 -6.04 -3.84 -3.54
C TYR A 54 -7.07 -3.54 -2.45
N ALA A 55 -6.81 -2.58 -1.56
CA ALA A 55 -7.76 -2.21 -0.52
C ALA A 55 -9.11 -1.77 -1.10
N SER A 56 -9.09 -0.89 -2.10
CA SER A 56 -10.32 -0.44 -2.79
C SER A 56 -11.07 -1.60 -3.44
N ARG A 57 -10.37 -2.53 -4.09
CA ARG A 57 -10.96 -3.70 -4.77
C ARG A 57 -11.47 -4.76 -3.79
N SER A 58 -11.00 -4.74 -2.55
CA SER A 58 -11.44 -5.65 -1.47
C SER A 58 -12.57 -5.06 -0.61
N GLY A 59 -13.33 -4.07 -1.11
CA GLY A 59 -14.45 -3.51 -0.33
C GLY A 59 -14.07 -2.39 0.64
N THR A 60 -12.81 -1.98 0.73
CA THR A 60 -12.42 -0.92 1.69
C THR A 60 -13.03 0.42 1.27
N PRO A 61 -13.74 1.13 2.15
CA PRO A 61 -14.32 2.44 1.83
C PRO A 61 -13.27 3.42 1.31
N ILE A 62 -13.65 4.25 0.33
CA ILE A 62 -12.73 5.16 -0.35
C ILE A 62 -12.11 6.17 0.61
N GLU A 63 -12.82 6.56 1.67
CA GLU A 63 -12.34 7.43 2.74
C GLU A 63 -11.17 6.80 3.49
N ILE A 64 -11.25 5.49 3.78
CA ILE A 64 -10.18 4.75 4.45
C ILE A 64 -8.97 4.63 3.51
N VAL A 65 -9.19 4.28 2.25
CA VAL A 65 -8.11 4.25 1.24
C VAL A 65 -7.45 5.62 1.09
N SER A 66 -8.26 6.69 1.04
CA SER A 66 -7.79 8.05 0.85
C SER A 66 -7.01 8.57 2.07
N LYS A 67 -7.54 8.43 3.28
CA LYS A 67 -7.01 9.07 4.48
C LYS A 67 -5.95 8.25 5.20
N VAL A 68 -6.05 6.92 5.17
CA VAL A 68 -5.13 6.04 5.88
C VAL A 68 -3.99 5.58 4.97
N ILE A 69 -4.30 5.08 3.77
CA ILE A 69 -3.30 4.50 2.87
C ILE A 69 -2.60 5.60 2.06
N LEU A 70 -3.38 6.43 1.35
CA LEU A 70 -2.82 7.45 0.46
C LEU A 70 -2.49 8.76 1.19
N ARG A 71 -3.18 9.07 2.29
CA ARG A 71 -3.08 10.36 3.01
C ARG A 71 -3.34 11.56 2.11
N TYR A 72 -4.31 11.47 1.21
CA TYR A 72 -4.71 12.60 0.37
C TYR A 72 -5.69 13.51 1.11
N ALA A 73 -5.57 14.81 0.88
CA ALA A 73 -6.46 15.82 1.47
C ALA A 73 -7.87 15.77 0.86
N ASP A 74 -7.98 15.37 -0.41
CA ASP A 74 -9.24 15.35 -1.16
C ASP A 74 -9.56 13.95 -1.71
N LEU A 75 -10.81 13.51 -1.55
CA LEU A 75 -11.32 12.24 -2.04
C LEU A 75 -11.33 12.18 -3.57
N ILE A 76 -11.52 13.31 -4.26
CA ILE A 76 -11.52 13.37 -5.74
C ILE A 76 -10.17 12.91 -6.28
N THR A 77 -9.07 13.26 -5.59
CA THR A 77 -7.73 12.85 -5.98
C THR A 77 -7.58 11.33 -5.85
N THR A 78 -8.14 10.73 -4.81
CA THR A 78 -8.17 9.27 -4.64
C THR A 78 -9.00 8.59 -5.72
N GLN A 79 -10.18 9.12 -6.04
CA GLN A 79 -11.03 8.56 -7.10
C GLN A 79 -10.32 8.59 -8.46
N ARG A 80 -9.68 9.71 -8.82
CA ARG A 80 -8.88 9.81 -10.05
C ARG A 80 -7.69 8.86 -10.05
N TYR A 81 -7.03 8.68 -8.89
CA TYR A 81 -5.88 7.80 -8.73
C TYR A 81 -6.23 6.31 -8.88
N LEU A 82 -7.37 5.90 -8.33
CA LEU A 82 -7.87 4.51 -8.42
C LEU A 82 -8.37 4.17 -9.83
N GLY A 83 -8.85 5.18 -10.58
CA GLY A 83 -9.35 5.01 -11.93
C GLY A 83 -10.78 4.47 -11.97
N LYS A 84 -11.21 4.02 -13.15
CA LYS A 84 -12.55 3.43 -13.35
C LYS A 84 -12.51 1.94 -13.06
N VAL A 85 -13.56 1.45 -12.41
CA VAL A 85 -13.86 0.01 -12.34
C VAL A 85 -14.30 -0.43 -13.74
N ASN A 86 -13.72 -1.53 -14.25
CA ASN A 86 -14.14 -2.09 -15.54
C ASN A 86 -15.33 -3.04 -15.36
N ASP A 87 -16.00 -3.39 -16.46
CA ASP A 87 -17.23 -4.20 -16.42
C ASP A 87 -17.01 -5.56 -15.76
N THR A 88 -15.86 -6.19 -16.00
CA THR A 88 -15.50 -7.47 -15.36
C THR A 88 -15.39 -7.36 -13.85
N GLU A 89 -14.74 -6.31 -13.36
CA GLU A 89 -14.67 -6.02 -11.92
C GLU A 89 -16.07 -5.71 -11.37
N ALA A 90 -16.87 -4.90 -12.07
CA ALA A 90 -18.23 -4.58 -11.63
C ALA A 90 -19.11 -5.84 -11.48
N ILE A 91 -19.02 -6.79 -12.42
CA ILE A 91 -19.75 -8.06 -12.37
C ILE A 91 -19.33 -8.90 -11.16
N SER A 92 -18.02 -9.05 -10.93
CA SER A 92 -17.50 -9.79 -9.77
C SER A 92 -17.98 -9.21 -8.43
N TRP A 93 -18.13 -7.88 -8.36
CA TRP A 93 -18.68 -7.22 -7.17
C TRP A 93 -20.18 -7.49 -6.98
N ILE A 94 -20.97 -7.51 -8.05
CA ILE A 94 -22.39 -7.90 -7.98
C ILE A 94 -22.51 -9.33 -7.45
N GLU A 95 -21.72 -10.26 -7.98
CA GLU A 95 -21.71 -11.65 -7.52
C GLU A 95 -21.29 -11.76 -6.05
N THR A 96 -20.33 -10.96 -5.59
CA THR A 96 -19.87 -10.98 -4.18
C THR A 96 -20.90 -10.38 -3.21
N LEU A 97 -21.70 -9.39 -3.66
CA LEU A 97 -22.69 -8.71 -2.82
C LEU A 97 -24.05 -9.44 -2.77
N TYR A 98 -24.39 -10.18 -3.83
CA TYR A 98 -25.70 -10.82 -3.99
C TYR A 98 -25.64 -12.35 -4.05
N GLY A 99 -24.44 -12.94 -4.07
CA GLY A 99 -24.20 -14.39 -4.07
C GLY A 99 -24.02 -14.97 -2.67
#